data_AF-A0A953TC54-F1
#
_entry.id   AF-A0A953TC54-F1
#
_cell.length_a   1.000
_cell.length_b   1.000
_cell.length_c   1.000
_cell.angle_alpha   90.00
_cell.angle_beta   90.00
_cell.angle_gamma   90.00
#
_symmetry.space_group_name_H-M   'P 1'
#
loop_
_entity.id
_entity.type
_entity.pdbx_description
1 polymer ?
#
loop_
_entity_poly.entity_id
_entity_poly.type
_entity_poly.pdbx_seq_one_letter_code
_entity_poly.pdbx_strand_id
1 'polypeptide(L)'
;MGNKTFSFGKVKGMDMVKVMNMEIIHANFSGLQYLWGQYKRSTNNLVKEEIAECFKTYAGDYIVRFGKYKGLTLKQIDEINRSYIENYLTHNDNEEIRVVVKTYLKYHPKKMKGEFNTYQQQTYAYYHELKKRIDDSSQSYIEYVIRNMGYVIENGKFEHCPWGCDMHSKRYQHAILKKGTDNSFFIICFKCGKNENFIKFICEKKNCSFIEALEWIAGVLGITVANLPKINAEEIKKEFVNVEEEILLEKRILPEISLEGFGFNKGVYPPVFFERGFTAIDAEEMEVYFAGRDCTNGFKNRICFLIRDLEGRLVGVVGRSKYSEEEHYNYWAKRLGLDDTMSREEQIKEIENQNCKYKKYYNFEGFKSGCALYNANRLVNSSKEEVFIVEGPFDVMKMVLKHGYKNTVGMFGHSLSKGQLYQLYQLYENVREKIKIYLLVDNDEAGL
;
A
#
# COMPACT_ATOMS: atom_id res chain seq x y z
N MET A 1 -17.87 47.00 20.94
CA MET A 1 -18.94 46.56 20.03
C MET A 1 -19.40 45.19 20.50
N GLY A 2 -20.70 45.00 20.77
CA GLY A 2 -21.21 43.68 21.16
C GLY A 2 -21.06 42.66 20.03
N ASN A 3 -21.00 41.36 20.35
CA ASN A 3 -20.97 40.34 19.29
C ASN A 3 -22.29 40.37 18.52
N LYS A 4 -22.24 39.90 17.26
CA LYS A 4 -23.45 39.71 16.45
C LYS A 4 -24.40 38.71 17.14
N THR A 5 -25.69 38.85 16.85
CA THR A 5 -26.74 37.94 17.32
C THR A 5 -27.32 37.14 16.15
N PHE A 6 -27.85 35.96 16.41
CA PHE A 6 -28.55 35.17 15.40
C PHE A 6 -29.97 35.71 15.13
N SER A 7 -30.48 35.56 13.91
CA SER A 7 -31.83 36.03 13.53
C SER A 7 -32.88 34.91 13.45
N PHE A 8 -32.47 33.65 13.60
CA PHE A 8 -33.29 32.48 13.28
C PHE A 8 -33.52 31.52 14.45
N GLY A 9 -34.54 30.68 14.30
CA GLY A 9 -34.77 29.51 15.17
C GLY A 9 -34.84 29.85 16.66
N LYS A 10 -34.33 28.94 17.50
CA LYS A 10 -34.31 29.10 18.96
C LYS A 10 -33.24 30.07 19.46
N VAL A 11 -32.32 30.44 18.58
CA VAL A 11 -31.19 31.32 18.89
C VAL A 11 -31.46 32.77 18.51
N LYS A 12 -32.66 33.09 18.02
CA LYS A 12 -33.02 34.44 17.59
C LYS A 12 -32.82 35.46 18.70
N GLY A 13 -32.00 36.48 18.43
CA GLY A 13 -31.63 37.53 19.37
C GLY A 13 -30.49 37.16 20.34
N MET A 14 -29.98 35.93 20.29
CA MET A 14 -28.90 35.49 21.19
C MET A 14 -27.51 35.77 20.59
N ASP A 15 -26.56 36.12 21.46
CA ASP A 15 -25.15 36.36 21.12
C ASP A 15 -24.48 35.13 20.52
N MET A 16 -23.81 35.30 19.37
CA MET A 16 -23.21 34.22 18.60
C MET A 16 -22.15 33.43 19.39
N VAL A 17 -21.28 34.11 20.15
CA VAL A 17 -20.22 33.47 20.95
C VAL A 17 -20.82 32.70 22.10
N LYS A 18 -21.82 33.28 22.78
CA LYS A 18 -22.55 32.62 23.86
C LYS A 18 -23.20 31.36 23.34
N VAL A 19 -23.98 31.45 22.26
CA VAL A 19 -24.68 30.30 21.66
C VAL A 19 -23.71 29.21 21.26
N MET A 20 -22.62 29.53 20.55
CA MET A 20 -21.61 28.53 20.15
C MET A 20 -21.03 27.76 21.36
N ASN A 21 -20.90 28.45 22.49
CA ASN A 21 -20.40 27.89 23.74
C ASN A 21 -21.51 27.49 24.74
N MET A 22 -22.77 27.31 24.33
CA MET A 22 -23.81 26.80 25.25
C MET A 22 -23.66 25.30 25.47
N GLU A 23 -23.69 24.87 26.74
CA GLU A 23 -23.64 23.44 27.08
C GLU A 23 -24.87 22.69 26.60
N ILE A 24 -26.04 23.31 26.78
CA ILE A 24 -27.34 22.75 26.42
C ILE A 24 -28.19 23.88 25.89
N ILE A 25 -28.79 23.68 24.71
CA ILE A 25 -29.70 24.64 24.09
C ILE A 25 -31.10 24.04 23.85
N HIS A 26 -31.17 22.75 23.53
CA HIS A 26 -32.43 22.04 23.34
C HIS A 26 -32.22 20.53 23.33
N ALA A 27 -33.06 19.74 24.02
CA ALA A 27 -33.06 18.27 23.95
C ALA A 27 -31.65 17.65 24.11
N ASN A 28 -30.88 18.16 25.08
CA ASN A 28 -29.47 17.78 25.36
C ASN A 28 -28.44 18.08 24.25
N PHE A 29 -28.82 18.77 23.17
CA PHE A 29 -27.84 19.29 22.23
C PHE A 29 -27.12 20.51 22.79
N SER A 30 -25.81 20.55 22.62
CA SER A 30 -25.01 21.75 22.81
C SER A 30 -25.34 22.80 21.74
N GLY A 31 -24.97 24.04 22.02
CA GLY A 31 -25.16 25.11 21.05
C GLY A 31 -24.40 24.87 19.75
N LEU A 32 -23.17 24.35 19.80
CA LEU A 32 -22.40 23.98 18.60
C LEU A 32 -23.10 22.90 17.77
N GLN A 33 -23.65 21.86 18.41
CA GLN A 33 -24.44 20.82 17.72
C GLN A 33 -25.71 21.35 17.09
N TYR A 34 -26.41 22.24 17.78
CA TYR A 34 -27.59 22.88 17.23
C TYR A 34 -27.25 23.70 15.99
N LEU A 35 -26.22 24.55 16.06
CA LEU A 35 -25.77 25.37 14.93
C LEU A 35 -25.36 24.50 13.75
N TRP A 36 -24.55 23.46 13.96
CA TRP A 36 -24.13 22.57 12.87
C TRP A 36 -25.31 21.80 12.26
N GLY A 37 -26.22 21.31 13.09
CA GLY A 37 -27.44 20.65 12.64
C GLY A 37 -28.32 21.56 11.77
N GLN A 38 -28.49 22.84 12.16
CA GLN A 38 -29.22 23.83 11.36
C GLN A 38 -28.49 24.14 10.05
N TYR A 39 -27.17 24.26 10.06
CA TYR A 39 -26.37 24.49 8.85
C TYR A 39 -26.56 23.36 7.82
N LYS A 40 -26.58 22.10 8.27
CA LYS A 40 -26.77 20.95 7.38
C LYS A 40 -28.19 20.81 6.85
N ARG A 41 -29.21 21.04 7.69
CA ARG A 41 -30.61 20.69 7.38
C ARG A 41 -31.45 21.84 6.85
N SER A 42 -31.06 23.09 7.13
CA SER A 42 -31.83 24.26 6.69
C SER A 42 -31.84 24.35 5.16
N THR A 43 -32.99 24.66 4.58
CA THR A 43 -33.12 25.07 3.18
C THR A 43 -33.01 26.58 3.00
N ASN A 44 -32.99 27.35 4.10
CA ASN A 44 -32.84 28.80 4.08
C ASN A 44 -31.36 29.21 4.06
N ASN A 45 -30.95 29.91 3.00
CA ASN A 45 -29.57 30.36 2.80
C ASN A 45 -29.10 31.36 3.85
N LEU A 46 -29.97 32.28 4.32
CA LEU A 46 -29.63 33.26 5.34
C LEU A 46 -29.20 32.58 6.66
N VAL A 47 -29.88 31.49 7.03
CA VAL A 47 -29.52 30.70 8.21
C VAL A 47 -28.12 30.10 8.06
N LYS A 48 -27.81 29.54 6.88
CA LYS A 48 -26.49 28.97 6.62
C LYS A 48 -25.39 30.03 6.64
N GLU A 49 -25.66 31.18 6.03
CA GLU A 49 -24.74 32.33 5.97
C GLU A 49 -24.44 32.88 7.37
N GLU A 50 -25.45 33.05 8.22
CA GLU A 50 -25.25 33.51 9.61
C GLU A 50 -24.41 32.52 10.43
N ILE A 51 -24.64 31.22 10.28
CA ILE A 51 -23.86 30.19 10.98
C ILE A 51 -22.42 30.16 10.46
N ALA A 52 -22.24 30.25 9.13
CA ALA A 52 -20.91 30.30 8.52
C ALA A 52 -20.14 31.55 8.97
N GLU A 53 -20.79 32.71 9.03
CA GLU A 53 -20.22 33.96 9.53
C GLU A 53 -19.87 33.86 11.03
N CYS A 54 -20.72 33.22 11.83
CA CYS A 54 -20.43 32.93 13.23
C CYS A 54 -19.15 32.11 13.36
N PHE A 55 -19.02 30.98 12.66
CA PHE A 55 -17.82 30.15 12.73
C PHE A 55 -16.59 30.89 12.18
N LYS A 56 -16.73 31.59 11.06
CA LYS A 56 -15.64 32.37 10.46
C LYS A 56 -15.09 33.43 11.41
N THR A 57 -15.97 34.12 12.14
CA THR A 57 -15.59 35.27 12.98
C THR A 57 -15.17 34.83 14.38
N TYR A 58 -15.88 33.85 14.95
CA TYR A 58 -15.83 33.56 16.38
C TYR A 58 -15.31 32.16 16.72
N ALA A 59 -14.96 31.30 15.75
CA ALA A 59 -14.46 29.94 16.06
C ALA A 59 -13.28 29.94 17.03
N GLY A 60 -12.42 30.96 17.01
CA GLY A 60 -11.31 31.08 17.95
C GLY A 60 -11.74 31.21 19.43
N ASP A 61 -12.96 31.66 19.68
CA ASP A 61 -13.56 31.82 21.02
C ASP A 61 -14.34 30.56 21.45
N TYR A 62 -14.28 29.48 20.68
CA TYR A 62 -14.85 28.18 21.06
C TYR A 62 -14.04 27.56 22.20
N ILE A 63 -14.72 27.19 23.29
CA ILE A 63 -14.15 26.60 24.50
C ILE A 63 -14.10 25.08 24.35
N VAL A 64 -12.91 24.50 24.39
CA VAL A 64 -12.71 23.04 24.37
C VAL A 64 -13.11 22.47 25.73
N ARG A 65 -13.94 21.42 25.74
CA ARG A 65 -14.56 20.89 26.97
C ARG A 65 -14.06 19.54 27.42
N PHE A 66 -13.05 19.03 26.75
CA PHE A 66 -12.49 17.70 26.94
C PHE A 66 -10.97 17.75 26.77
N GLY A 67 -10.31 16.65 27.12
CA GLY A 67 -8.87 16.52 26.91
C GLY A 67 -8.01 17.47 27.73
N LYS A 68 -6.75 17.60 27.30
CA LYS A 68 -5.66 18.28 28.03
C LYS A 68 -5.91 19.76 28.31
N TYR A 69 -6.61 20.45 27.40
CA TYR A 69 -6.83 21.90 27.47
C TYR A 69 -8.31 22.24 27.73
N LYS A 70 -9.02 21.37 28.45
CA LYS A 70 -10.40 21.60 28.87
C LYS A 70 -10.54 22.95 29.58
N GLY A 71 -11.50 23.76 29.13
CA GLY A 71 -11.81 25.08 29.67
C GLY A 71 -11.13 26.24 28.93
N LEU A 72 -10.20 25.97 28.01
CA LEU A 72 -9.53 27.00 27.21
C LEU A 72 -10.19 27.18 25.84
N THR A 73 -10.09 28.40 25.29
CA THR A 73 -10.53 28.70 23.92
C THR A 73 -9.52 28.19 22.89
N LEU A 74 -9.96 27.99 21.64
CA LEU A 74 -9.02 27.66 20.55
C LEU A 74 -7.90 28.70 20.40
N LYS A 75 -8.18 30.00 20.59
CA LYS A 75 -7.13 31.05 20.59
C LYS A 75 -6.08 30.82 21.69
N GLN A 76 -6.52 30.54 22.91
CA GLN A 76 -5.61 30.29 24.03
C GLN A 76 -4.79 29.01 23.82
N ILE A 77 -5.41 27.96 23.29
CA ILE A 77 -4.70 26.71 22.98
C ILE A 77 -3.69 26.93 21.87
N ASP A 78 -4.01 27.75 20.87
CA ASP A 78 -3.10 28.04 19.75
C ASP A 78 -1.83 28.78 20.22
N GLU A 79 -1.97 29.66 21.20
CA GLU A 79 -0.84 30.34 21.85
C GLU A 79 0.04 29.39 22.66
N ILE A 80 -0.55 28.35 23.28
CA ILE A 80 0.15 27.41 24.16
C ILE A 80 0.75 26.23 23.37
N ASN A 81 -0.02 25.65 22.45
CA ASN A 81 0.27 24.41 21.75
C ASN A 81 -0.55 24.26 20.46
N ARG A 82 -0.11 24.95 19.40
CA ARG A 82 -0.70 24.85 18.05
C ARG A 82 -0.77 23.41 17.53
N SER A 83 0.25 22.59 17.78
CA SER A 83 0.29 21.19 17.32
C SER A 83 -0.90 20.37 17.83
N TYR A 84 -1.36 20.65 19.05
CA TYR A 84 -2.58 20.02 19.57
C TYR A 84 -3.83 20.37 18.75
N ILE A 85 -3.94 21.60 18.26
CA ILE A 85 -5.04 22.00 17.39
C ILE A 85 -4.91 21.31 16.02
N GLU A 86 -3.72 21.39 15.41
CA GLU A 86 -3.47 20.94 14.04
C GLU A 86 -3.49 19.42 13.86
N ASN A 87 -3.09 18.66 14.89
CA ASN A 87 -2.96 17.20 14.81
C ASN A 87 -4.06 16.46 15.56
N TYR A 88 -4.50 16.96 16.72
CA TYR A 88 -5.48 16.25 17.56
C TYR A 88 -6.91 16.76 17.35
N LEU A 89 -7.15 18.07 17.46
CA LEU A 89 -8.52 18.61 17.36
C LEU A 89 -9.10 18.60 15.93
N THR A 90 -8.25 18.70 14.91
CA THR A 90 -8.63 18.56 13.48
C THR A 90 -9.13 17.17 13.11
N HIS A 91 -8.68 16.14 13.83
CA HIS A 91 -9.02 14.72 13.62
C HIS A 91 -9.96 14.17 14.71
N ASN A 92 -10.54 15.03 15.54
CA ASN A 92 -11.46 14.62 16.61
C ASN A 92 -12.67 13.83 16.08
N ASP A 93 -13.16 12.80 16.77
CA ASP A 93 -14.30 12.00 16.27
C ASP A 93 -15.60 12.79 16.13
N ASN A 94 -15.78 13.85 16.92
CA ASN A 94 -16.93 14.73 16.85
C ASN A 94 -16.83 15.70 15.65
N GLU A 95 -17.76 15.58 14.72
CA GLU A 95 -17.76 16.35 13.47
C GLU A 95 -17.89 17.86 13.70
N GLU A 96 -18.74 18.27 14.63
CA GLU A 96 -18.97 19.69 14.93
C GLU A 96 -17.68 20.37 15.40
N ILE A 97 -16.94 19.69 16.27
CA ILE A 97 -15.64 20.13 16.79
C ILE A 97 -14.62 20.22 15.65
N ARG A 98 -14.53 19.20 14.79
CA ARG A 98 -13.62 19.25 13.63
C ARG A 98 -13.91 20.46 12.74
N VAL A 99 -15.18 20.76 12.49
CA VAL A 99 -15.60 21.86 11.61
C VAL A 99 -15.23 23.21 12.20
N VAL A 100 -15.51 23.46 13.48
CA VAL A 100 -15.16 24.75 14.11
C VAL A 100 -13.65 24.94 14.17
N VAL A 101 -12.89 23.88 14.45
CA VAL A 101 -11.41 23.88 14.48
C VAL A 101 -10.82 24.15 13.09
N LYS A 102 -11.28 23.42 12.06
CA LYS A 102 -10.83 23.65 10.67
C LYS A 102 -11.18 25.05 10.19
N THR A 103 -12.34 25.57 10.60
CA THR A 103 -12.76 26.95 10.27
C THR A 103 -11.84 27.97 10.95
N TYR A 104 -11.53 27.79 12.23
CA TYR A 104 -10.56 28.62 12.95
C TYR A 104 -9.20 28.66 12.23
N LEU A 105 -8.64 27.51 11.87
CA LEU A 105 -7.36 27.44 11.15
C LEU A 105 -7.44 28.04 9.74
N LYS A 106 -8.59 27.95 9.06
CA LYS A 106 -8.80 28.52 7.72
C LYS A 106 -8.80 30.04 7.73
N TYR A 107 -9.44 30.66 8.72
CA TYR A 107 -9.64 32.11 8.79
C TYR A 107 -8.73 32.82 9.81
N HIS A 108 -7.73 32.12 10.34
CA HIS A 108 -6.79 32.67 11.33
C HIS A 108 -6.11 33.95 10.84
N PRO A 109 -5.98 35.02 11.66
CA PRO A 109 -5.43 36.31 11.24
C PRO A 109 -4.02 36.24 10.64
N LYS A 110 -3.14 35.40 11.20
CA LYS A 110 -1.79 35.16 10.64
C LYS A 110 -1.84 34.49 9.25
N LYS A 111 -2.90 33.73 8.93
CA LYS A 111 -3.10 33.09 7.62
C LYS A 111 -3.63 34.08 6.59
N MET A 112 -4.53 34.96 7.01
CA MET A 112 -5.05 36.07 6.20
C MET A 112 -3.99 37.11 5.83
N LYS A 113 -2.97 37.31 6.68
CA LYS A 113 -1.85 38.25 6.44
C LYS A 113 -0.68 37.66 5.63
N GLY A 114 -0.76 36.41 5.17
CA GLY A 114 0.31 35.76 4.40
C GLY A 114 1.52 35.29 5.23
N GLU A 115 1.54 35.51 6.54
CA GLU A 115 2.63 35.08 7.44
C GLU A 115 2.67 33.54 7.63
N PHE A 116 1.56 32.84 7.36
CA PHE A 116 1.50 31.37 7.43
C PHE A 116 2.25 30.66 6.30
N ASN A 117 2.35 31.27 5.12
CA ASN A 117 3.03 30.61 4.01
C ASN A 117 4.51 30.43 4.35
N THR A 118 5.17 31.44 4.92
CA THR A 118 6.60 31.41 5.21
C THR A 118 6.97 30.44 6.34
N TYR A 119 6.20 30.38 7.44
CA TYR A 119 6.52 29.51 8.58
C TYR A 119 6.26 28.02 8.26
N GLN A 120 5.10 27.66 7.70
CA GLN A 120 4.86 26.28 7.26
C GLN A 120 5.82 25.87 6.14
N GLN A 121 6.14 26.75 5.18
CA GLN A 121 7.17 26.49 4.17
C GLN A 121 8.53 26.23 4.80
N GLN A 122 8.95 27.04 5.78
CA GLN A 122 10.21 26.86 6.48
C GLN A 122 10.25 25.55 7.27
N THR A 123 9.15 25.20 7.96
CA THR A 123 9.04 23.94 8.70
C THR A 123 9.07 22.71 7.77
N TYR A 124 8.33 22.75 6.66
CA TYR A 124 8.37 21.67 5.67
C TYR A 124 9.73 21.56 4.99
N ALA A 125 10.33 22.68 4.58
CA ALA A 125 11.67 22.71 4.01
C ALA A 125 12.72 22.22 5.02
N TYR A 126 12.54 22.51 6.31
CA TYR A 126 13.41 22.04 7.38
C TYR A 126 13.38 20.53 7.50
N TYR A 127 12.21 19.93 7.64
CA TYR A 127 12.10 18.47 7.78
C TYR A 127 12.43 17.75 6.47
N HIS A 128 12.16 18.35 5.31
CA HIS A 128 12.59 17.81 4.01
C HIS A 128 14.12 17.73 3.95
N GLU A 129 14.80 18.83 4.27
CA GLU A 129 16.27 18.88 4.30
C GLU A 129 16.85 17.94 5.37
N LEU A 130 16.19 17.80 6.51
CA LEU A 130 16.58 16.84 7.55
C LEU A 130 16.49 15.40 7.04
N LYS A 131 15.36 15.03 6.40
CA LYS A 131 15.17 13.71 5.79
C LYS A 131 16.26 13.44 4.76
N LYS A 132 16.51 14.39 3.86
CA LYS A 132 17.54 14.27 2.82
C LYS A 132 18.94 14.02 3.43
N ARG A 133 19.32 14.77 4.47
CA ARG A 133 20.59 14.56 5.18
C ARG A 133 20.68 13.19 5.86
N ILE A 134 19.56 12.68 6.36
CA ILE A 134 19.48 11.32 6.92
C ILE A 134 19.65 10.28 5.81
N ASP A 135 18.95 10.41 4.68
CA ASP A 135 19.06 9.51 3.53
C ASP A 135 20.49 9.56 2.90
N ASP A 136 21.12 10.74 2.87
CA ASP A 136 22.48 10.92 2.37
C ASP A 136 23.56 10.44 3.36
N SER A 137 23.18 10.09 4.60
CA SER A 137 24.13 9.57 5.60
C SER A 137 24.77 8.25 5.15
N SER A 138 25.96 7.97 5.69
CA SER A 138 26.63 6.69 5.45
C SER A 138 25.90 5.56 6.19
N GLN A 139 26.08 4.32 5.72
CA GLN A 139 25.50 3.16 6.37
C GLN A 139 25.97 3.02 7.84
N SER A 140 27.23 3.36 8.14
CA SER A 140 27.77 3.30 9.50
C SER A 140 27.06 4.24 10.49
N TYR A 141 26.62 5.42 10.03
CA TYR A 141 25.81 6.33 10.84
C TYR A 141 24.41 5.78 11.09
N ILE A 142 23.77 5.19 10.07
CA ILE A 142 22.45 4.57 10.24
C ILE A 142 22.51 3.36 11.17
N GLU A 143 23.56 2.53 11.06
CA GLU A 143 23.82 1.45 12.01
C GLU A 143 24.03 1.98 13.44
N TYR A 144 24.68 3.13 13.61
CA TYR A 144 24.82 3.77 14.92
C TYR A 144 23.46 4.17 15.52
N VAL A 145 22.52 4.67 14.71
CA VAL A 145 21.16 4.96 15.17
C VAL A 145 20.43 3.68 15.59
N ILE A 146 20.55 2.61 14.79
CA ILE A 146 19.96 1.29 15.11
C ILE A 146 20.53 0.74 16.41
N ARG A 147 21.84 0.89 16.65
CA ARG A 147 22.49 0.51 17.92
C ARG A 147 21.96 1.32 19.10
N ASN A 148 21.67 2.61 18.91
CA ASN A 148 21.03 3.45 19.93
C ASN A 148 19.59 3.02 20.26
N MET A 149 18.92 2.29 19.36
CA MET A 149 17.62 1.68 19.64
C MET A 149 17.74 0.35 20.42
N GLY A 150 18.95 -0.11 20.72
CA GLY A 150 19.21 -1.37 21.44
C GLY A 150 19.32 -2.60 20.54
N TYR A 151 19.37 -2.43 19.21
CA TYR A 151 19.62 -3.55 18.30
C TYR A 151 21.12 -3.77 18.07
N VAL A 152 21.51 -5.03 17.93
CA VAL A 152 22.88 -5.40 17.53
C VAL A 152 22.93 -5.52 16.01
N ILE A 153 23.75 -4.67 15.38
CA ILE A 153 23.97 -4.64 13.93
C ILE A 153 25.45 -4.40 13.62
N GLU A 154 25.97 -5.15 12.65
CA GLU A 154 27.34 -5.03 12.16
C GLU A 154 27.37 -5.26 10.64
N ASN A 155 28.01 -4.35 9.90
CA ASN A 155 28.13 -4.43 8.43
C ASN A 155 26.78 -4.65 7.72
N GLY A 156 25.74 -3.94 8.20
CA GLY A 156 24.39 -3.98 7.68
C GLY A 156 23.61 -5.25 8.05
N LYS A 157 24.12 -6.12 8.92
CA LYS A 157 23.44 -7.36 9.31
C LYS A 157 23.05 -7.33 10.78
N PHE A 158 21.77 -7.55 11.05
CA PHE A 158 21.26 -7.64 12.41
C PHE A 158 21.59 -9.02 13.01
N GLU A 159 21.94 -9.05 14.30
CA GLU A 159 22.13 -10.31 15.05
C GLU A 159 20.81 -11.09 15.13
N HIS A 160 19.71 -10.38 15.37
CA HIS A 160 18.36 -10.93 15.45
C HIS A 160 17.40 -10.11 14.60
N CYS A 161 16.38 -10.79 14.05
CA CYS A 161 15.27 -10.10 13.40
C CYS A 161 14.66 -9.01 14.30
N PRO A 162 14.57 -7.75 13.84
CA PRO A 162 13.89 -6.68 14.58
C PRO A 162 12.39 -6.92 14.84
N TRP A 163 11.80 -7.91 14.16
CA TRP A 163 10.42 -8.36 14.35
C TRP A 163 10.30 -9.75 15.00
N GLY A 164 11.38 -10.31 15.54
CA GLY A 164 11.32 -11.47 16.43
C GLY A 164 11.06 -12.83 15.77
N CYS A 165 11.13 -12.97 14.43
CA CYS A 165 10.89 -14.26 13.77
C CYS A 165 11.99 -15.32 13.99
N ASP A 166 12.97 -15.04 14.86
CA ASP A 166 14.09 -15.92 15.22
C ASP A 166 13.95 -16.63 16.56
N MET A 167 12.79 -16.53 17.23
CA MET A 167 12.56 -17.17 18.53
C MET A 167 12.86 -18.68 18.58
N HIS A 168 12.95 -19.37 17.45
CA HIS A 168 13.14 -20.83 17.38
C HIS A 168 14.28 -21.30 16.45
N SER A 169 15.22 -20.43 16.04
CA SER A 169 16.27 -20.82 15.07
C SER A 169 17.65 -20.27 15.45
N LYS A 170 18.69 -21.11 15.33
CA LYS A 170 20.09 -20.73 15.60
C LYS A 170 20.54 -19.60 14.65
N ARG A 171 21.23 -18.59 15.21
CA ARG A 171 22.11 -17.56 14.61
C ARG A 171 22.28 -17.63 13.08
N TYR A 172 21.23 -17.36 12.31
CA TYR A 172 21.37 -17.00 10.90
C TYR A 172 20.84 -15.59 10.72
N GLN A 173 21.75 -14.66 10.45
CA GLN A 173 21.44 -13.25 10.22
C GLN A 173 20.69 -13.13 8.90
N HIS A 174 19.36 -13.08 8.97
CA HIS A 174 18.50 -12.94 7.80
C HIS A 174 17.85 -11.56 7.71
N ALA A 175 18.10 -10.68 8.69
CA ALA A 175 17.67 -9.30 8.69
C ALA A 175 18.86 -8.39 8.37
N ILE A 176 18.69 -7.52 7.38
CA ILE A 176 19.73 -6.62 6.90
C ILE A 176 19.22 -5.18 6.76
N LEU A 177 20.12 -4.23 6.94
CA LEU A 177 19.98 -2.84 6.53
C LEU A 177 20.58 -2.69 5.12
N LYS A 178 19.82 -2.11 4.20
CA LYS A 178 20.26 -1.88 2.82
C LYS A 178 19.90 -0.46 2.38
N LYS A 179 20.79 0.18 1.61
CA LYS A 179 20.52 1.46 0.95
C LYS A 179 19.80 1.23 -0.40
N GLY A 180 18.72 1.96 -0.62
CA GLY A 180 17.93 1.99 -1.85
C GLY A 180 18.58 2.83 -2.95
N THR A 181 17.96 2.84 -4.13
CA THR A 181 18.41 3.64 -5.28
C THR A 181 18.09 5.13 -5.15
N ASP A 182 17.14 5.46 -4.27
CA ASP A 182 16.71 6.81 -3.87
C ASP A 182 17.48 7.35 -2.66
N ASN A 183 18.59 6.70 -2.29
CA ASN A 183 19.37 6.92 -1.06
C ASN A 183 18.67 6.56 0.25
N SER A 184 17.37 6.24 0.27
CA SER A 184 16.71 5.85 1.50
C SER A 184 17.18 4.49 2.02
N PHE A 185 17.15 4.32 3.33
CA PHE A 185 17.55 3.07 3.98
C PHE A 185 16.36 2.17 4.27
N PHE A 186 16.55 0.86 4.15
CA PHE A 186 15.53 -0.14 4.36
C PHE A 186 16.04 -1.27 5.25
N ILE A 187 15.17 -1.75 6.14
CA ILE A 187 15.42 -2.94 6.96
C ILE A 187 14.60 -4.10 6.39
N ILE A 188 15.28 -5.16 5.97
CA ILE A 188 14.70 -6.28 5.23
C ILE A 188 15.00 -7.58 5.95
N CYS A 189 13.97 -8.39 6.19
CA CYS A 189 14.08 -9.74 6.70
C CYS A 189 13.70 -10.77 5.63
N PHE A 190 14.66 -11.59 5.21
CA PHE A 190 14.42 -12.62 4.18
C PHE A 190 13.64 -13.84 4.67
N LYS A 191 13.47 -14.00 5.99
CA LYS A 191 12.73 -15.11 6.59
C LYS A 191 11.24 -14.81 6.74
N CYS A 192 10.89 -13.71 7.42
CA CYS A 192 9.48 -13.31 7.59
C CYS A 192 8.96 -12.40 6.47
N GLY A 193 9.81 -12.00 5.52
CA GLY A 193 9.43 -11.15 4.40
C GLY A 193 9.19 -9.67 4.75
N LYS A 194 9.36 -9.27 6.02
CA LYS A 194 9.25 -7.86 6.43
C LYS A 194 10.31 -7.01 5.73
N ASN A 195 9.89 -5.87 5.22
CA ASN A 195 10.73 -4.93 4.50
C ASN A 195 10.16 -3.53 4.70
N GLU A 196 10.84 -2.71 5.48
CA GLU A 196 10.35 -1.42 5.97
C GLU A 196 11.39 -0.32 5.72
N ASN A 197 10.92 0.88 5.39
CA ASN A 197 11.79 2.07 5.33
C ASN A 197 12.36 2.34 6.74
N PHE A 198 13.62 2.72 6.84
CA PHE A 198 14.33 2.93 8.10
C PHE A 198 13.63 3.94 9.02
N ILE A 199 13.12 5.06 8.49
CA ILE A 199 12.42 6.07 9.28
C ILE A 199 11.06 5.52 9.73
N LYS A 200 10.33 4.83 8.84
CA LYS A 200 9.06 4.15 9.20
C LYS A 200 9.26 3.08 10.27
N PHE A 201 10.34 2.31 10.18
CA PHE A 201 10.72 1.33 11.20
C PHE A 201 10.93 2.01 12.57
N ILE A 202 11.56 3.19 12.59
CA ILE A 202 11.70 3.97 13.84
C ILE A 202 10.34 4.41 14.36
N CYS A 203 9.46 4.92 13.50
CA CYS A 203 8.08 5.26 13.87
C CYS A 203 7.36 4.06 14.50
N GLU A 204 7.42 2.88 13.88
CA GLU A 204 6.82 1.64 14.37
C GLU A 204 7.36 1.27 15.77
N LYS A 205 8.69 1.22 15.93
CA LYS A 205 9.32 0.74 17.17
C LYS A 205 9.26 1.73 18.32
N LYS A 206 9.25 3.04 18.03
CA LYS A 206 9.15 4.09 19.05
C LYS A 206 7.72 4.59 19.27
N ASN A 207 6.75 4.13 18.46
CA ASN A 207 5.38 4.62 18.45
C ASN A 207 5.33 6.16 18.38
N CYS A 208 6.03 6.73 17.41
CA CYS A 208 6.12 8.18 17.21
C CYS A 208 5.78 8.56 15.77
N SER A 209 5.39 9.82 15.58
CA SER A 209 5.14 10.37 14.25
C SER A 209 6.42 10.46 13.41
N PHE A 210 6.25 10.66 12.10
CA PHE A 210 7.37 10.81 11.17
C PHE A 210 8.29 11.98 11.53
N ILE A 211 7.72 13.11 11.95
CA ILE A 211 8.48 14.31 12.38
C ILE A 211 9.28 14.02 13.64
N GLU A 212 8.67 13.38 14.64
CA GLU A 212 9.36 13.01 15.88
C GLU A 212 10.50 12.01 15.62
N ALA A 213 10.30 11.08 14.67
CA ALA A 213 11.35 10.16 14.25
C ALA A 213 12.52 10.90 13.60
N LEU A 214 12.23 11.83 12.67
CA LEU A 214 13.23 12.67 12.01
C LEU A 214 14.07 13.47 13.01
N GLU A 215 13.42 14.16 13.95
CA GLU A 215 14.10 14.94 15.00
C GLU A 215 14.96 14.05 15.89
N TRP A 216 14.44 12.89 16.27
CA TRP A 216 15.17 11.94 17.10
C TRP A 216 16.41 11.40 16.38
N ILE A 217 16.28 10.98 15.11
CA ILE A 217 17.40 10.51 14.30
C ILE A 217 18.47 11.61 14.16
N ALA A 218 18.04 12.83 13.83
CA ALA A 218 18.95 13.96 13.69
C ALA A 218 19.68 14.28 15.00
N GLY A 219 18.99 14.20 16.14
CA GLY A 219 19.59 14.33 17.46
C GLY A 219 20.65 13.27 17.74
N VAL A 220 20.38 12.00 17.40
CA VAL A 220 21.36 10.90 17.55
C VAL A 220 22.57 11.09 16.63
N LEU A 221 22.36 11.59 15.41
CA LEU A 221 23.42 11.81 14.42
C LEU A 221 24.14 13.16 14.55
N GLY A 222 23.64 14.07 15.38
CA GLY A 222 24.14 15.45 15.44
C GLY A 222 23.88 16.27 14.17
N ILE A 223 22.87 15.90 13.37
CA ILE A 223 22.51 16.62 12.14
C ILE A 223 21.79 17.92 12.50
N THR A 224 22.28 19.04 11.98
CA THR A 224 21.65 20.35 12.10
C THR A 224 21.32 20.91 10.72
N VAL A 225 20.27 21.72 10.60
CA VAL A 225 19.89 22.40 9.35
C VAL A 225 20.03 23.91 9.57
N ALA A 226 21.08 24.50 8.98
CA ALA A 226 21.38 25.93 9.15
C ALA A 226 20.86 26.80 8.00
N ASN A 227 20.69 26.24 6.79
CA ASN A 227 20.27 26.97 5.59
C ASN A 227 19.10 26.26 4.92
N LEU A 228 17.91 26.87 4.97
CA LEU A 228 16.72 26.35 4.31
C LEU A 228 16.68 26.83 2.85
N PRO A 229 16.68 25.93 1.86
CA PRO A 229 16.39 26.32 0.48
C PRO A 229 14.96 26.86 0.38
N LYS A 230 14.74 27.90 -0.43
CA LYS A 230 13.39 28.39 -0.75
C LYS A 230 12.71 27.38 -1.69
N ILE A 231 12.01 26.39 -1.12
CA ILE A 231 11.26 25.37 -1.86
C ILE A 231 9.76 25.65 -1.76
N ASN A 232 8.98 25.33 -2.81
CA ASN A 232 7.53 25.48 -2.84
C ASN A 232 6.84 24.49 -1.87
N ALA A 233 6.09 24.98 -0.88
CA ALA A 233 5.41 24.13 0.10
C ALA A 233 4.34 23.20 -0.48
N GLU A 234 3.74 23.50 -1.63
CA GLU A 234 2.75 22.60 -2.23
C GLU A 234 3.38 21.31 -2.77
N GLU A 235 4.63 21.37 -3.24
CA GLU A 235 5.40 20.20 -3.66
C GLU A 235 5.87 19.38 -2.45
N ILE A 236 6.42 20.05 -1.42
CA ILE A 236 6.90 19.37 -0.20
C ILE A 236 5.74 18.72 0.57
N LYS A 237 4.58 19.38 0.64
CA LYS A 237 3.41 18.82 1.32
C LYS A 237 2.88 17.56 0.64
N LYS A 238 2.95 17.49 -0.70
CA LYS A 238 2.63 16.26 -1.44
C LYS A 238 3.61 15.14 -1.09
N GLU A 239 4.92 15.43 -1.02
CA GLU A 239 5.92 14.45 -0.61
C GLU A 239 5.66 13.93 0.81
N PHE A 240 5.48 14.81 1.81
CA PHE A 240 5.26 14.39 3.21
C PHE A 240 3.98 13.57 3.42
N VAL A 241 2.90 13.89 2.71
CA VAL A 241 1.66 13.08 2.73
C VAL A 241 1.89 11.73 2.06
N ASN A 242 2.65 11.71 0.96
CA ASN A 242 2.97 10.48 0.24
C ASN A 242 4.00 9.60 0.97
N VAL A 243 4.80 10.12 1.92
CA VAL A 243 5.76 9.30 2.68
C VAL A 243 5.02 8.22 3.49
N GLU A 244 3.83 8.49 4.04
CA GLU A 244 3.03 7.45 4.72
C GLU A 244 2.62 6.32 3.75
N GLU A 245 2.52 6.61 2.45
CA GLU A 245 2.07 5.71 1.37
C GLU A 245 3.19 5.20 0.44
N GLU A 246 4.48 5.42 0.76
CA GLU A 246 5.58 4.91 -0.07
C GLU A 246 5.55 3.37 -0.20
N ILE A 247 5.29 2.89 -1.43
CA ILE A 247 5.36 1.47 -1.79
C ILE A 247 6.73 1.19 -2.40
N LEU A 248 7.54 0.39 -1.71
CA LEU A 248 8.80 -0.11 -2.26
C LEU A 248 8.51 -1.05 -3.44
N LEU A 249 9.07 -0.75 -4.61
CA LEU A 249 9.06 -1.62 -5.77
C LEU A 249 10.31 -2.51 -5.80
N GLU A 250 10.17 -3.77 -6.18
CA GLU A 250 11.30 -4.72 -6.26
C GLU A 250 11.73 -4.91 -7.71
N LYS A 251 12.87 -4.30 -8.09
CA LYS A 251 13.52 -4.64 -9.35
C LYS A 251 14.34 -5.91 -9.19
N ARG A 252 14.01 -6.95 -9.95
CA ARG A 252 14.79 -8.18 -10.05
C ARG A 252 15.05 -8.52 -11.50
N ILE A 253 16.32 -8.69 -11.85
CA ILE A 253 16.71 -9.22 -13.16
C ILE A 253 16.53 -10.73 -13.09
N LEU A 254 15.63 -11.26 -13.93
CA LEU A 254 15.45 -12.69 -14.07
C LEU A 254 16.41 -13.21 -15.15
N PRO A 255 17.09 -14.34 -14.92
CA PRO A 255 17.94 -14.93 -15.94
C PRO A 255 17.10 -15.46 -17.09
N GLU A 256 17.63 -15.36 -18.31
CA GLU A 256 17.04 -16.03 -19.47
C GLU A 256 17.18 -17.55 -19.32
N ILE A 257 16.17 -18.29 -19.75
CA ILE A 257 16.09 -19.74 -19.59
C ILE A 257 16.05 -20.47 -20.94
N SER A 258 16.51 -21.71 -20.93
CA SER A 258 16.37 -22.64 -22.06
C SER A 258 15.07 -23.43 -21.96
N LEU A 259 14.49 -23.80 -23.11
CA LEU A 259 13.35 -24.73 -23.22
C LEU A 259 13.78 -26.20 -23.34
N GLU A 260 15.04 -26.50 -23.05
CA GLU A 260 15.54 -27.88 -23.04
C GLU A 260 14.76 -28.77 -22.06
N GLY A 261 14.44 -29.98 -22.50
CA GLY A 261 13.72 -30.99 -21.70
C GLY A 261 12.21 -30.76 -21.55
N PHE A 262 11.65 -29.68 -22.09
CA PHE A 262 10.19 -29.47 -22.07
C PHE A 262 9.44 -30.33 -23.08
N GLY A 263 10.06 -30.67 -24.21
CA GLY A 263 9.48 -31.58 -25.21
C GLY A 263 8.15 -31.08 -25.78
N PHE A 264 8.05 -29.78 -26.06
CA PHE A 264 6.82 -29.17 -26.58
C PHE A 264 6.55 -29.58 -28.02
N ASN A 265 5.38 -30.17 -28.24
CA ASN A 265 4.86 -30.49 -29.57
C ASN A 265 3.73 -29.53 -29.91
N LYS A 266 3.89 -28.75 -30.98
CA LYS A 266 2.85 -27.81 -31.43
C LYS A 266 1.58 -28.56 -31.81
N GLY A 267 0.43 -27.95 -31.54
CA GLY A 267 -0.89 -28.51 -31.84
C GLY A 267 -1.40 -29.62 -30.92
N VAL A 268 -0.60 -30.12 -29.97
CA VAL A 268 -1.00 -31.21 -29.07
C VAL A 268 -1.32 -30.67 -27.68
N TYR A 269 -2.58 -30.79 -27.25
CA TYR A 269 -3.05 -30.30 -25.95
C TYR A 269 -3.98 -31.33 -25.27
N PRO A 270 -4.09 -31.32 -23.92
CA PRO A 270 -5.01 -32.20 -23.21
C PRO A 270 -6.48 -31.75 -23.40
N PRO A 271 -7.48 -32.66 -23.28
CA PRO A 271 -8.91 -32.34 -23.45
C PRO A 271 -9.37 -31.12 -22.64
N VAL A 272 -8.94 -31.00 -21.38
CA VAL A 272 -9.24 -29.88 -20.47
C VAL A 272 -8.87 -28.50 -21.06
N PHE A 273 -7.91 -28.43 -21.97
CA PHE A 273 -7.54 -27.17 -22.64
C PHE A 273 -8.62 -26.75 -23.66
N PHE A 274 -9.14 -27.70 -24.43
CA PHE A 274 -10.21 -27.47 -25.39
C PHE A 274 -11.56 -27.25 -24.72
N GLU A 275 -11.86 -27.98 -23.65
CA GLU A 275 -13.06 -27.79 -22.82
C GLU A 275 -13.15 -26.39 -22.22
N ARG A 276 -12.00 -25.72 -22.02
CA ARG A 276 -11.93 -24.31 -21.59
C ARG A 276 -12.22 -23.32 -22.71
N GLY A 277 -12.48 -23.79 -23.93
CA GLY A 277 -12.82 -22.98 -25.10
C GLY A 277 -11.62 -22.48 -25.91
N PHE A 278 -10.44 -23.07 -25.71
CA PHE A 278 -9.22 -22.67 -26.43
C PHE A 278 -8.90 -23.63 -27.58
N THR A 279 -8.30 -23.09 -28.63
CA THR A 279 -7.82 -23.81 -29.81
C THR A 279 -6.30 -23.94 -29.77
N ALA A 280 -5.73 -24.78 -30.64
CA ALA A 280 -4.27 -24.83 -30.80
C ALA A 280 -3.69 -23.48 -31.29
N ILE A 281 -4.44 -22.73 -32.10
CA ILE A 281 -4.06 -21.40 -32.60
C ILE A 281 -3.99 -20.41 -31.43
N ASP A 282 -5.01 -20.43 -30.56
CA ASP A 282 -5.05 -19.61 -29.33
C ASP A 282 -3.79 -19.85 -28.47
N ALA A 283 -3.37 -21.12 -28.37
CA ALA A 283 -2.18 -21.50 -27.62
C ALA A 283 -0.90 -20.96 -28.25
N GLU A 284 -0.75 -21.06 -29.57
CA GLU A 284 0.42 -20.55 -30.28
C GLU A 284 0.52 -19.02 -30.19
N GLU A 285 -0.59 -18.29 -30.32
CA GLU A 285 -0.63 -16.83 -30.20
C GLU A 285 -0.14 -16.35 -28.81
N MET A 286 -0.52 -17.10 -27.76
CA MET A 286 -0.22 -16.77 -26.37
C MET A 286 1.03 -17.47 -25.82
N GLU A 287 1.80 -18.16 -26.67
CA GLU A 287 2.98 -18.95 -26.30
C GLU A 287 2.71 -19.95 -25.16
N VAL A 288 1.62 -20.70 -25.31
CA VAL A 288 1.20 -21.76 -24.40
C VAL A 288 1.45 -23.10 -25.06
N TYR A 289 2.07 -24.02 -24.35
CA TYR A 289 2.45 -25.34 -24.86
C TYR A 289 2.07 -26.44 -23.88
N PHE A 290 1.96 -27.68 -24.33
CA PHE A 290 1.77 -28.82 -23.44
C PHE A 290 3.05 -29.64 -23.32
N ALA A 291 3.54 -29.81 -22.10
CA ALA A 291 4.63 -30.71 -21.77
C ALA A 291 4.11 -32.15 -21.68
N GLY A 292 4.17 -32.87 -22.79
CA GLY A 292 3.59 -34.19 -22.97
C GLY A 292 4.54 -35.35 -22.62
N ARG A 293 4.53 -36.38 -23.47
CA ARG A 293 5.33 -37.61 -23.25
C ARG A 293 6.83 -37.36 -23.38
N ASP A 294 7.21 -36.46 -24.28
CA ASP A 294 8.61 -36.13 -24.61
C ASP A 294 9.24 -35.17 -23.59
N CYS A 295 8.46 -34.69 -22.62
CA CYS A 295 8.98 -33.92 -21.51
C CYS A 295 9.83 -34.80 -20.58
N THR A 296 11.07 -34.39 -20.35
CA THR A 296 12.07 -35.08 -19.52
C THR A 296 12.29 -34.41 -18.16
N ASN A 297 11.60 -33.30 -17.87
CA ASN A 297 11.73 -32.54 -16.63
C ASN A 297 10.42 -32.54 -15.80
N GLY A 298 10.41 -31.77 -14.69
CA GLY A 298 9.28 -31.69 -13.75
C GLY A 298 7.97 -31.11 -14.31
N PHE A 299 7.98 -30.63 -15.56
CA PHE A 299 6.79 -30.09 -16.22
C PHE A 299 5.93 -31.13 -16.91
N LYS A 300 6.33 -32.40 -16.92
CA LYS A 300 5.56 -33.48 -17.54
C LYS A 300 4.09 -33.45 -17.10
N ASN A 301 3.18 -33.57 -18.08
CA ASN A 301 1.74 -33.46 -17.94
C ASN A 301 1.20 -32.07 -17.53
N ARG A 302 1.89 -30.99 -17.90
CA ARG A 302 1.45 -29.62 -17.60
C ARG A 302 1.23 -28.79 -18.86
N ILE A 303 0.25 -27.90 -18.78
CA ILE A 303 0.03 -26.81 -19.72
C ILE A 303 0.96 -25.67 -19.26
N CYS A 304 1.94 -25.35 -20.09
CA CYS A 304 3.06 -24.47 -19.82
C CYS A 304 2.83 -23.11 -20.48
N PHE A 305 2.83 -22.06 -19.66
CA PHE A 305 2.79 -20.66 -20.08
C PHE A 305 4.22 -20.13 -20.10
N LEU A 306 4.69 -19.70 -21.27
CA LEU A 306 5.99 -19.05 -21.39
C LEU A 306 5.92 -17.62 -20.86
N ILE A 307 6.90 -17.24 -20.05
CA ILE A 307 6.96 -15.92 -19.41
C ILE A 307 8.13 -15.14 -19.98
N ARG A 308 7.84 -13.96 -20.51
CA ARG A 308 8.84 -13.03 -21.02
C ARG A 308 8.91 -11.78 -20.15
N ASP A 309 10.11 -11.21 -20.03
CA ASP A 309 10.28 -9.89 -19.44
C ASP A 309 9.91 -8.77 -20.44
N LEU A 310 10.03 -7.51 -20.00
CA LEU A 310 9.67 -6.35 -20.85
C LEU A 310 10.61 -6.18 -22.04
N GLU A 311 11.81 -6.75 -21.99
CA GLU A 311 12.74 -6.81 -23.11
C GLU A 311 12.46 -7.98 -24.07
N GLY A 312 11.49 -8.85 -23.74
CA GLY A 312 11.07 -9.98 -24.56
C GLY A 312 11.89 -11.26 -24.37
N ARG A 313 12.84 -11.29 -23.42
CA ARG A 313 13.64 -12.48 -23.11
C ARG A 313 12.79 -13.51 -22.40
N LEU A 314 13.03 -14.80 -22.67
CA LEU A 314 12.31 -15.88 -22.01
C LEU A 314 12.90 -16.09 -20.61
N VAL A 315 12.15 -15.70 -19.56
CA VAL A 315 12.66 -15.69 -18.18
C VAL A 315 12.01 -16.72 -17.26
N GLY A 316 10.99 -17.43 -17.73
CA GLY A 316 10.28 -18.41 -16.92
C GLY A 316 9.29 -19.27 -17.69
N VAL A 317 8.90 -20.37 -17.05
CA VAL A 317 7.74 -21.18 -17.45
C VAL A 317 6.89 -21.44 -16.21
N VAL A 318 5.58 -21.26 -16.34
CA VAL A 318 4.59 -21.64 -15.32
C VAL A 318 3.74 -22.77 -15.86
N GLY A 319 3.65 -23.88 -15.13
CA GLY A 319 2.99 -25.11 -15.58
C GLY A 319 1.75 -25.42 -14.76
N ARG A 320 0.56 -25.38 -15.38
CA ARG A 320 -0.68 -25.87 -14.80
C ARG A 320 -0.80 -27.37 -14.99
N SER A 321 -1.07 -28.12 -13.92
CA SER A 321 -1.44 -29.55 -14.01
C SER A 321 -2.61 -29.75 -14.98
N LYS A 322 -2.49 -30.72 -15.89
CA LYS A 322 -3.64 -31.14 -16.72
C LYS A 322 -4.70 -31.90 -15.91
N TYR A 323 -4.31 -32.48 -14.78
CA TYR A 323 -5.18 -33.22 -13.88
C TYR A 323 -5.81 -32.28 -12.86
N SER A 324 -7.06 -32.55 -12.50
CA SER A 324 -7.70 -32.00 -11.30
C SER A 324 -7.03 -32.54 -10.03
N GLU A 325 -7.31 -31.90 -8.91
CA GLU A 325 -6.84 -32.37 -7.60
C GLU A 325 -7.41 -33.76 -7.27
N GLU A 326 -8.69 -33.95 -7.57
CA GLU A 326 -9.39 -35.19 -7.34
C GLU A 326 -8.81 -36.34 -8.18
N GLU A 327 -8.60 -36.12 -9.48
CA GLU A 327 -7.97 -37.09 -10.39
C GLU A 327 -6.58 -37.48 -9.91
N HIS A 328 -5.79 -36.51 -9.45
CA HIS A 328 -4.45 -36.72 -8.93
C HIS A 328 -4.47 -37.63 -7.69
N TYR A 329 -5.31 -37.32 -6.71
CA TYR A 329 -5.40 -38.15 -5.50
C TYR A 329 -6.04 -39.51 -5.75
N ASN A 330 -7.03 -39.62 -6.65
CA ASN A 330 -7.60 -40.90 -7.07
C ASN A 330 -6.53 -41.80 -7.71
N TYR A 331 -5.70 -41.23 -8.59
CA TYR A 331 -4.60 -41.94 -9.22
C TYR A 331 -3.60 -42.47 -8.19
N TRP A 332 -3.18 -41.64 -7.23
CA TRP A 332 -2.20 -42.04 -6.23
C TRP A 332 -2.76 -43.00 -5.18
N ALA A 333 -4.02 -42.84 -4.74
CA ALA A 333 -4.67 -43.78 -3.85
C ALA A 333 -4.68 -45.19 -4.45
N LYS A 334 -5.08 -45.30 -5.73
CA LYS A 334 -5.05 -46.56 -6.48
C LYS A 334 -3.63 -47.11 -6.65
N ARG A 335 -2.66 -46.23 -6.94
CA ARG A 335 -1.26 -46.63 -7.16
C ARG A 335 -0.56 -47.11 -5.90
N LEU A 336 -0.90 -46.54 -4.74
CA LEU A 336 -0.37 -46.93 -3.44
C LEU A 336 -1.14 -48.10 -2.81
N GLY A 337 -2.29 -48.48 -3.37
CA GLY A 337 -3.14 -49.55 -2.84
C GLY A 337 -3.74 -49.19 -1.49
N LEU A 338 -4.15 -47.92 -1.31
CA LEU A 338 -4.78 -47.48 -0.07
C LEU A 338 -6.13 -48.16 0.12
N ASP A 339 -6.49 -48.45 1.38
CA ASP A 339 -7.72 -49.14 1.74
C ASP A 339 -8.95 -48.27 1.42
N ASP A 340 -9.94 -48.89 0.77
CA ASP A 340 -11.22 -48.25 0.38
C ASP A 340 -12.09 -47.88 1.59
N THR A 341 -11.78 -48.40 2.79
CA THR A 341 -12.42 -48.02 4.05
C THR A 341 -11.86 -46.73 4.65
N MET A 342 -10.69 -46.27 4.21
CA MET A 342 -10.12 -44.99 4.67
C MET A 342 -10.97 -43.82 4.17
N SER A 343 -11.13 -42.81 5.03
CA SER A 343 -11.73 -41.56 4.59
C SER A 343 -10.84 -40.85 3.56
N ARG A 344 -11.45 -39.98 2.75
CA ARG A 344 -10.72 -39.21 1.72
C ARG A 344 -9.58 -38.38 2.30
N GLU A 345 -9.77 -37.79 3.47
CA GLU A 345 -8.76 -36.97 4.15
C GLU A 345 -7.56 -37.79 4.60
N GLU A 346 -7.79 -39.01 5.11
CA GLU A 346 -6.73 -39.94 5.50
C GLU A 346 -5.92 -40.40 4.28
N GLN A 347 -6.60 -40.71 3.17
CA GLN A 347 -5.94 -41.05 1.92
C GLN A 347 -5.05 -39.90 1.42
N ILE A 348 -5.56 -38.66 1.43
CA ILE A 348 -4.79 -37.48 1.02
C ILE A 348 -3.56 -37.31 1.90
N LYS A 349 -3.69 -37.40 3.23
CA LYS A 349 -2.56 -37.29 4.16
C LYS A 349 -1.49 -38.34 3.89
N GLU A 350 -1.88 -39.59 3.65
CA GLU A 350 -0.92 -40.65 3.34
C GLU A 350 -0.21 -40.40 2.00
N ILE A 351 -0.93 -39.95 0.97
CA ILE A 351 -0.34 -39.58 -0.33
C ILE A 351 0.63 -38.40 -0.17
N GLU A 352 0.29 -37.39 0.62
CA GLU A 352 1.16 -36.25 0.90
C GLU A 352 2.43 -36.67 1.66
N ASN A 353 2.33 -37.60 2.63
CA ASN A 353 3.47 -38.16 3.36
C ASN A 353 4.46 -38.87 2.43
N GLN A 354 3.97 -39.46 1.33
CA GLN A 354 4.80 -40.06 0.27
C GLN A 354 5.36 -39.02 -0.72
N ASN A 355 5.34 -37.72 -0.38
CA ASN A 355 5.75 -36.60 -1.23
C ASN A 355 4.96 -36.47 -2.55
N CYS A 356 3.75 -37.05 -2.61
CA CYS A 356 2.90 -37.06 -3.81
C CYS A 356 1.80 -35.99 -3.74
N LYS A 357 2.04 -34.88 -3.04
CA LYS A 357 1.10 -33.75 -2.93
C LYS A 357 0.70 -33.19 -4.29
N TYR A 358 -0.59 -32.88 -4.46
CA TYR A 358 -1.09 -32.22 -5.66
C TYR A 358 -0.48 -30.83 -5.81
N LYS A 359 0.04 -30.52 -7.01
CA LYS A 359 0.62 -29.22 -7.35
C LYS A 359 -0.13 -28.61 -8.53
N LYS A 360 -1.11 -27.76 -8.23
CA LYS A 360 -1.93 -27.02 -9.20
C LYS A 360 -1.09 -26.25 -10.22
N TYR A 361 -0.15 -25.44 -9.73
CA TYR A 361 0.85 -24.73 -10.52
C TYR A 361 2.27 -25.16 -10.13
N TYR A 362 3.18 -25.10 -11.09
CA TYR A 362 4.59 -25.42 -10.92
C TYR A 362 5.43 -24.40 -11.68
N ASN A 363 6.36 -23.75 -10.98
CA ASN A 363 7.22 -22.72 -11.56
C ASN A 363 8.57 -23.33 -11.93
N PHE A 364 9.17 -22.81 -12.99
CA PHE A 364 10.52 -23.19 -13.38
C PHE A 364 11.51 -22.88 -12.26
N GLU A 365 12.52 -23.72 -12.10
CA GLU A 365 13.50 -23.53 -11.04
C GLU A 365 14.25 -22.20 -11.23
N GLY A 366 14.34 -21.41 -10.16
CA GLY A 366 14.93 -20.07 -10.22
C GLY A 366 14.00 -18.96 -10.74
N PHE A 367 12.87 -19.29 -11.39
CA PHE A 367 11.88 -18.29 -11.77
C PHE A 367 11.13 -17.74 -10.55
N LYS A 368 11.01 -16.42 -10.48
CA LYS A 368 10.27 -15.71 -9.41
C LYS A 368 9.04 -15.07 -10.02
N SER A 369 7.90 -15.75 -9.89
CA SER A 369 6.62 -15.30 -10.42
C SER A 369 6.19 -13.94 -9.87
N GLY A 370 6.56 -13.60 -8.63
CA GLY A 370 6.37 -12.27 -8.05
C GLY A 370 7.23 -11.17 -8.66
N CYS A 371 8.00 -11.42 -9.73
CA CYS A 371 8.74 -10.39 -10.46
C CYS A 371 8.30 -10.29 -11.92
N ALA A 372 7.24 -11.02 -12.31
CA ALA A 372 6.73 -11.00 -13.67
C ALA A 372 5.21 -11.08 -13.73
N LEU A 373 4.64 -10.38 -14.71
CA LEU A 373 3.24 -10.47 -15.08
C LEU A 373 3.14 -11.22 -16.41
N TYR A 374 2.23 -12.18 -16.48
CA TYR A 374 1.95 -12.84 -17.75
C TYR A 374 1.41 -11.82 -18.76
N ASN A 375 1.85 -11.94 -20.02
CA ASN A 375 1.48 -11.08 -21.15
C ASN A 375 2.03 -9.63 -21.11
N ALA A 376 2.70 -9.20 -20.04
CA ALA A 376 3.23 -7.83 -19.91
C ALA A 376 4.14 -7.39 -21.07
N ASN A 377 5.00 -8.29 -21.56
CA ASN A 377 5.91 -8.02 -22.68
C ASN A 377 5.18 -7.56 -23.97
N ARG A 378 3.94 -8.01 -24.20
CA ARG A 378 3.15 -7.63 -25.38
C ARG A 378 2.58 -6.21 -25.27
N LEU A 379 2.66 -5.57 -24.10
CA LEU A 379 2.11 -4.24 -23.83
C LEU A 379 3.17 -3.12 -23.92
N VAL A 380 4.46 -3.43 -24.10
CA VAL A 380 5.57 -2.44 -24.04
C VAL A 380 5.40 -1.29 -25.04
N ASN A 381 4.75 -1.53 -26.18
CA ASN A 381 4.46 -0.51 -27.20
C ASN A 381 2.98 -0.10 -27.24
N SER A 382 2.21 -0.42 -26.21
CA SER A 382 0.79 -0.06 -26.13
C SER A 382 0.63 1.42 -25.77
N SER A 383 -0.16 2.15 -26.54
CA SER A 383 -0.55 3.53 -26.24
C SER A 383 -1.80 3.64 -25.35
N LYS A 384 -2.31 2.52 -24.82
CA LYS A 384 -3.53 2.51 -24.01
C LYS A 384 -3.28 3.09 -22.63
N GLU A 385 -4.17 3.96 -22.18
CA GLU A 385 -4.18 4.51 -20.82
C GLU A 385 -4.99 3.64 -19.85
N GLU A 386 -5.07 2.32 -20.11
CA GLU A 386 -5.81 1.39 -19.26
C GLU A 386 -5.15 0.01 -19.22
N VAL A 387 -5.29 -0.70 -18.11
CA VAL A 387 -4.79 -2.07 -17.92
C VAL A 387 -5.80 -2.91 -17.17
N PHE A 388 -5.98 -4.16 -17.61
CA PHE A 388 -6.78 -5.17 -16.91
C PHE A 388 -5.83 -6.14 -16.20
N ILE A 389 -6.06 -6.40 -14.92
CA ILE A 389 -5.25 -7.30 -14.10
C ILE A 389 -6.15 -8.45 -13.64
N VAL A 390 -5.79 -9.68 -13.99
CA VAL A 390 -6.53 -10.91 -13.66
C VAL A 390 -5.64 -11.91 -12.92
N GLU A 391 -6.23 -12.85 -12.18
CA GLU A 391 -5.51 -13.77 -11.28
C GLU A 391 -4.50 -14.69 -11.96
N GLY A 392 -4.76 -15.09 -13.19
CA GLY A 392 -3.98 -16.13 -13.84
C GLY A 392 -3.93 -16.06 -15.36
N PRO A 393 -3.05 -16.88 -15.96
CA PRO A 393 -2.79 -16.82 -17.39
C PRO A 393 -3.96 -17.27 -18.26
N PHE A 394 -4.81 -18.18 -17.76
CA PHE A 394 -6.02 -18.57 -18.50
C PHE A 394 -7.04 -17.45 -18.64
N ASP A 395 -7.16 -16.60 -17.62
CA ASP A 395 -8.08 -15.46 -17.64
C ASP A 395 -7.56 -14.41 -18.61
N VAL A 396 -6.24 -14.20 -18.65
CA VAL A 396 -5.60 -13.39 -19.69
C VAL A 396 -5.92 -13.93 -21.07
N MET A 397 -5.75 -15.23 -21.31
CA MET A 397 -6.06 -15.82 -22.62
C MET A 397 -7.53 -15.58 -23.01
N LYS A 398 -8.49 -15.76 -22.09
CA LYS A 398 -9.91 -15.46 -22.39
C LYS A 398 -10.12 -13.99 -22.73
N MET A 399 -9.62 -13.10 -21.89
CA MET A 399 -9.76 -11.65 -22.06
C MET A 399 -9.16 -11.17 -23.38
N VAL A 400 -7.96 -11.65 -23.72
CA VAL A 400 -7.24 -11.26 -24.93
C VAL A 400 -7.88 -11.87 -26.18
N LEU A 401 -8.08 -13.19 -26.19
CA LEU A 401 -8.43 -13.93 -27.42
C LEU A 401 -9.93 -13.97 -27.70
N LYS A 402 -10.77 -13.99 -26.66
CA LYS A 402 -12.24 -14.11 -26.82
C LYS A 402 -12.95 -12.77 -26.71
N HIS A 403 -12.37 -11.83 -25.98
CA HIS A 403 -13.00 -10.53 -25.71
C HIS A 403 -12.22 -9.32 -26.25
N GLY A 404 -11.01 -9.52 -26.79
CA GLY A 404 -10.24 -8.45 -27.44
C GLY A 404 -9.55 -7.46 -26.49
N TYR A 405 -9.55 -7.72 -25.18
CA TYR A 405 -8.85 -6.91 -24.19
C TYR A 405 -7.35 -7.22 -24.18
N LYS A 406 -6.65 -6.80 -25.24
CA LYS A 406 -5.22 -7.09 -25.48
C LYS A 406 -4.29 -6.58 -24.36
N ASN A 407 -4.71 -5.55 -23.65
CA ASN A 407 -4.02 -4.92 -22.51
C ASN A 407 -4.36 -5.58 -21.16
N THR A 408 -4.56 -6.90 -21.17
CA THR A 408 -4.76 -7.70 -19.97
C THR A 408 -3.45 -8.37 -19.56
N VAL A 409 -3.12 -8.30 -18.28
CA VAL A 409 -1.96 -8.96 -17.67
C VAL A 409 -2.41 -9.90 -16.55
N GLY A 410 -1.66 -10.98 -16.37
CA GLY A 410 -1.97 -12.03 -15.40
C GLY A 410 -1.00 -12.00 -14.25
N MET A 411 -1.53 -11.97 -13.03
CA MET A 411 -0.75 -12.31 -11.83
C MET A 411 -0.52 -13.83 -11.77
N PHE A 412 0.29 -14.24 -10.79
CA PHE A 412 0.61 -15.64 -10.51
C PHE A 412 0.29 -15.95 -9.05
N GLY A 413 -0.88 -15.54 -8.59
CA GLY A 413 -1.33 -15.58 -7.19
C GLY A 413 -2.40 -14.54 -6.91
N HIS A 414 -2.78 -14.42 -5.63
CA HIS A 414 -3.93 -13.62 -5.18
C HIS A 414 -3.60 -12.15 -4.87
N SER A 415 -2.34 -11.73 -4.95
CA SER A 415 -1.94 -10.34 -4.67
C SER A 415 -0.82 -9.86 -5.59
N LEU A 416 -0.82 -8.56 -5.90
CA LEU A 416 0.27 -7.92 -6.63
C LEU A 416 1.50 -7.80 -5.73
N SER A 417 2.57 -8.46 -6.14
CA SER A 417 3.86 -8.30 -5.47
C SER A 417 4.53 -6.98 -5.84
N LYS A 418 5.49 -6.55 -5.01
CA LYS A 418 6.34 -5.38 -5.27
C LYS A 418 7.08 -5.45 -6.61
N GLY A 419 7.45 -6.65 -7.09
CA GLY A 419 8.09 -6.83 -8.39
C GLY A 419 7.14 -6.80 -9.58
N GLN A 420 5.89 -7.26 -9.40
CA GLN A 420 4.86 -7.12 -10.43
C GLN A 420 4.41 -5.66 -10.56
N LEU A 421 4.29 -4.95 -9.43
CA LEU A 421 4.07 -3.50 -9.42
C LEU A 421 5.22 -2.76 -10.12
N TYR A 422 6.47 -3.21 -9.94
CA TYR A 422 7.60 -2.65 -10.69
C TYR A 422 7.44 -2.81 -12.21
N GLN A 423 6.98 -3.95 -12.71
CA GLN A 423 6.71 -4.11 -14.15
C GLN A 423 5.61 -3.18 -14.65
N LEU A 424 4.51 -3.02 -13.90
CA LEU A 424 3.46 -2.07 -14.27
C LEU A 424 3.98 -0.63 -14.28
N TYR A 425 4.79 -0.28 -13.27
CA TYR A 425 5.44 1.03 -13.19
C TYR A 425 6.30 1.33 -14.41
N GLN A 426 7.05 0.35 -14.92
CA GLN A 426 7.85 0.49 -16.13
C GLN A 426 6.99 0.55 -17.40
N LEU A 427 5.99 -0.32 -17.53
CA LEU A 427 5.11 -0.37 -18.70
C LEU A 427 4.38 0.96 -18.96
N TYR A 428 3.96 1.64 -17.90
CA TYR A 428 3.12 2.82 -17.99
C TYR A 428 3.82 4.10 -17.56
N GLU A 429 5.16 4.12 -17.56
CA GLU A 429 5.99 5.23 -17.07
C GLU A 429 5.55 6.61 -17.60
N ASN A 430 5.17 6.69 -18.87
CA ASN A 430 4.81 7.95 -19.54
C ASN A 430 3.36 8.40 -19.29
N VAL A 431 2.49 7.54 -18.76
CA VAL A 431 1.05 7.81 -18.60
C VAL A 431 0.53 7.52 -17.19
N ARG A 432 1.44 7.43 -16.20
CA ARG A 432 1.12 7.04 -14.81
C ARG A 432 0.01 7.88 -14.17
N GLU A 433 -0.08 9.17 -14.48
CA GLU A 433 -1.09 10.07 -13.89
C GLU A 433 -2.51 9.86 -14.46
N LYS A 434 -2.63 9.14 -15.59
CA LYS A 434 -3.91 8.96 -16.31
C LYS A 434 -4.34 7.50 -16.41
N ILE A 435 -3.47 6.56 -16.06
CA ILE A 435 -3.73 5.14 -16.21
C ILE A 435 -4.96 4.71 -15.41
N LYS A 436 -5.87 3.98 -16.07
CA LYS A 436 -6.98 3.29 -15.43
C LYS A 436 -6.60 1.84 -15.17
N ILE A 437 -6.72 1.41 -13.92
CA ILE A 437 -6.43 0.04 -13.51
C ILE A 437 -7.75 -0.66 -13.21
N TYR A 438 -8.00 -1.76 -13.91
CA TYR A 438 -9.15 -2.64 -13.70
C TYR A 438 -8.67 -3.94 -13.08
N LEU A 439 -8.97 -4.16 -11.80
CA LEU A 439 -8.68 -5.41 -11.10
C LEU A 439 -9.88 -6.36 -11.24
N LEU A 440 -9.63 -7.54 -11.79
CA LEU A 440 -10.62 -8.57 -12.08
C LEU A 440 -10.19 -9.87 -11.41
N VAL A 441 -10.52 -9.98 -10.13
CA VAL A 441 -10.24 -11.15 -9.28
C VAL A 441 -11.47 -12.04 -9.16
N ASP A 442 -11.26 -13.29 -8.78
CA ASP A 442 -12.35 -14.25 -8.59
C ASP A 442 -13.30 -13.74 -7.51
N ASN A 443 -14.61 -13.95 -7.69
CA ASN A 443 -15.63 -13.48 -6.75
C ASN A 443 -15.80 -14.49 -5.59
N ASP A 444 -14.71 -14.74 -4.87
CA ASP A 444 -14.65 -15.59 -3.69
C ASP A 444 -13.92 -14.89 -2.53
N GLU A 445 -13.83 -15.56 -1.37
CA GLU A 445 -13.17 -15.01 -0.18
C GLU A 445 -11.67 -14.75 -0.39
N ALA A 446 -11.02 -15.43 -1.35
CA ALA A 446 -9.61 -15.21 -1.65
C ALA A 446 -9.39 -14.01 -2.58
N GLY A 447 -10.37 -13.69 -3.42
CA GLY A 447 -10.36 -12.52 -4.30
C GLY A 447 -10.78 -11.21 -3.64
N LEU A 448 -11.70 -11.24 -2.65
CA LEU A 448 -12.08 -10.06 -1.83
C LEU A 448 -10.97 -9.65 -0.87
#